data_AF-A0AAP7AQQ6-F1
#
_entry.id   AF-A0AAP7AQQ6-F1
#
_cell.length_a   1.000
_cell.length_b   1.000
_cell.length_c   1.000
_cell.angle_alpha   90.00
_cell.angle_beta   90.00
_cell.angle_gamma   90.00
#
_symmetry.space_group_name_H-M   'P 1'
#
loop_
_entity.id
_entity.type
_entity.pdbx_description
1 polymer ?
#
loop_
_entity_poly.entity_id
_entity_poly.type
_entity_poly.pdbx_seq_one_letter_code
_entity_poly.pdbx_strand_id
1 'polypeptide(L)'
;MKDVKQSTRLRPLTNQELIDSYDYLSGAASSQDCTGLIPSAPLSEAELDSYEELYPFLPPVPPASDIKDNNEAPEDTSDITG
;
A
#
# COMPACT_ATOMS: atom_id res chain seq x y z
N MET A 1 57.16 -8.72 -0.68
CA MET A 1 56.50 -8.36 0.61
C MET A 1 55.08 -8.88 0.59
N LYS A 2 54.57 -9.45 1.69
CA LYS A 2 53.15 -9.84 1.80
C LYS A 2 52.39 -8.64 2.36
N ASP A 3 51.43 -8.10 1.60
CA ASP A 3 50.57 -7.02 2.05
C ASP A 3 49.61 -7.54 3.12
N VAL A 4 49.88 -7.16 4.37
CA VAL A 4 48.98 -7.40 5.50
C VAL A 4 47.81 -6.44 5.34
N LYS A 5 46.65 -6.94 4.91
CA LYS A 5 45.39 -6.19 5.04
C LYS A 5 45.10 -6.03 6.52
N GLN A 6 45.42 -4.86 7.07
CA GLN A 6 45.01 -4.48 8.41
C GLN A 6 43.48 -4.38 8.42
N SER A 7 42.84 -5.44 8.89
CA SER A 7 41.43 -5.44 9.28
C SER A 7 41.28 -4.41 10.39
N THR A 8 40.73 -3.24 10.06
CA THR A 8 40.52 -2.14 11.00
C THR A 8 39.68 -2.64 12.17
N ARG A 9 40.29 -2.83 13.34
CA ARG A 9 39.56 -3.13 14.57
C ARG A 9 38.87 -1.85 15.01
N LEU A 10 37.58 -1.73 14.76
CA LEU A 10 36.77 -0.67 15.34
C LEU A 10 36.75 -0.87 16.87
N ARG A 11 36.94 0.20 17.64
CA ARG A 11 36.81 0.13 19.09
C ARG A 11 35.37 -0.25 19.43
N PRO A 12 35.15 -1.10 20.46
CA PRO A 12 33.82 -1.33 20.98
C PRO A 12 33.20 0.00 21.45
N LEU A 13 32.00 0.29 20.98
CA LEU A 13 31.21 1.44 21.44
C LEU A 13 30.72 1.17 22.86
N THR A 14 30.62 2.23 23.66
CA THR A 14 29.95 2.18 24.96
C THR A 14 28.43 2.08 24.79
N ASN A 15 27.72 1.63 25.83
CA ASN A 15 26.26 1.60 25.82
C ASN A 15 25.65 2.98 25.56
N GLN A 16 26.28 4.05 26.05
CA GLN A 16 25.80 5.42 25.84
C GLN A 16 25.94 5.84 24.37
N GLU A 17 27.12 5.62 23.77
CA GLU A 17 27.35 5.95 22.35
C GLU A 17 26.44 5.14 21.41
N LEU A 18 26.11 3.90 21.78
CA LEU A 18 25.12 3.11 21.06
C LEU A 18 23.73 3.75 21.15
N ILE A 19 23.28 4.16 22.33
CA ILE A 19 21.97 4.80 22.54
C ILE A 19 21.89 6.12 21.75
N ASP A 20 22.89 6.98 21.89
CA ASP A 20 22.94 8.29 21.22
C ASP A 20 22.93 8.15 19.69
N SER A 21 23.50 7.06 19.15
CA SER A 21 23.49 6.80 17.71
C SER A 21 22.09 6.54 17.14
N TYR A 22 21.09 6.20 17.96
CA TYR A 22 19.70 5.94 17.56
C TYR A 22 18.72 7.05 17.94
N ASP A 23 19.19 8.18 18.47
CA ASP A 23 18.33 9.30 18.89
C ASP A 23 17.53 9.91 17.71
N TYR A 24 18.03 9.78 16.48
CA TYR A 24 17.31 10.21 15.27
C TYR A 24 15.98 9.47 15.05
N LEU A 25 15.79 8.28 15.64
CA LEU A 25 14.53 7.52 15.58
C LEU A 25 13.45 8.10 16.50
N SER A 26 13.83 8.88 17.51
CA SER A 26 12.92 9.55 18.44
C SER A 26 11.89 10.43 17.71
N GLY A 27 12.30 11.09 16.62
CA GLY A 27 11.45 11.91 15.76
C GLY A 27 10.98 11.23 14.46
N ALA A 28 11.37 9.98 14.21
CA ALA A 28 11.02 9.27 12.97
C ALA A 28 9.56 8.77 12.95
N ALA A 29 8.88 8.80 14.10
CA ALA A 29 7.46 8.56 14.19
C ALA A 29 6.69 9.75 13.61
N SER A 30 6.56 9.80 12.28
CA SER A 30 5.55 10.64 11.65
C SER A 30 4.19 10.00 11.91
N SER A 31 3.39 10.61 12.78
CA SER A 31 1.95 10.40 12.81
C SER A 31 1.41 10.95 11.49
N GLN A 32 1.52 10.16 10.42
CA GLN A 32 0.78 10.44 9.21
C GLN A 32 -0.69 10.40 9.64
N ASP A 33 -1.39 11.50 9.43
CA ASP A 33 -2.83 11.58 9.61
C ASP A 33 -3.46 10.63 8.57
N CYS A 34 -3.45 9.34 8.90
CA CYS A 34 -4.13 8.31 8.16
C CYS A 34 -5.61 8.49 8.49
N THR A 35 -6.22 9.55 7.95
CA THR A 35 -7.64 9.55 7.63
C THR A 35 -7.84 8.49 6.55
N GLY A 36 -7.70 7.21 6.94
CA GLY A 36 -7.97 6.04 6.12
C GLY A 36 -9.47 5.89 5.85
N LEU A 37 -10.19 7.01 5.74
CA LEU A 37 -11.52 7.03 5.18
C LEU A 37 -11.34 6.80 3.70
N ILE A 38 -11.69 5.58 3.27
CA ILE A 38 -11.97 5.29 1.87
C ILE A 38 -12.90 6.41 1.37
N PRO A 39 -12.61 7.05 0.22
CA PRO A 39 -13.51 8.04 -0.36
C PRO A 39 -14.92 7.46 -0.37
N SER A 40 -15.90 8.26 0.05
CA SER A 40 -17.29 7.85 -0.03
C SER A 40 -17.58 7.34 -1.44
N ALA A 41 -18.39 6.28 -1.53
CA ALA A 41 -18.87 5.82 -2.83
C ALA A 41 -19.50 7.01 -3.58
N PRO A 42 -19.33 7.11 -4.90
CA PRO A 42 -19.96 8.14 -5.71
C PRO A 42 -21.47 8.18 -5.43
N LEU A 43 -22.02 9.38 -5.21
CA LEU A 43 -23.43 9.54 -4.88
C LEU A 43 -24.30 9.62 -6.13
N SER A 44 -23.68 9.86 -7.29
CA SER A 44 -24.34 9.98 -8.59
C SER A 44 -23.51 9.36 -9.71
N GLU A 45 -24.18 8.99 -10.80
CA GLU A 45 -23.54 8.49 -12.03
C GLU A 45 -22.57 9.51 -12.61
N ALA A 46 -22.91 10.81 -12.58
CA ALA A 46 -22.03 11.87 -13.08
C ALA A 46 -20.70 11.97 -12.30
N GLU A 47 -20.71 11.70 -11.00
CA GLU A 47 -19.48 11.65 -10.21
C GLU A 47 -18.64 10.40 -10.54
N LEU A 48 -19.31 9.27 -10.80
CA LEU A 48 -18.64 8.03 -11.20
C LEU A 48 -17.94 8.20 -12.56
N ASP A 49 -18.62 8.81 -13.53
CA ASP A 49 -18.09 9.11 -14.87
C ASP A 49 -16.87 10.05 -14.78
N SER A 50 -16.99 11.14 -13.99
CA SER A 50 -15.88 12.07 -13.72
C SER A 50 -14.68 11.39 -13.07
N TYR A 51 -14.93 10.43 -12.17
CA TYR A 51 -13.87 9.64 -11.55
C TYR A 51 -13.19 8.70 -12.55
N GLU A 52 -13.97 8.07 -13.45
CA GLU A 52 -13.43 7.21 -14.53
C GLU A 52 -12.54 7.99 -15.50
N GLU A 53 -12.90 9.23 -15.84
CA GLU A 53 -12.09 10.11 -16.70
C GLU A 53 -10.69 10.41 -16.11
N LEU A 54 -10.61 10.55 -14.78
CA LEU A 54 -9.35 10.79 -14.07
C LEU A 54 -8.55 9.50 -13.84
N TYR A 55 -9.26 8.41 -13.52
CA TYR A 55 -8.68 7.14 -13.16
C TYR A 55 -9.52 5.98 -13.71
N PRO A 56 -9.14 5.40 -14.86
CA PRO A 56 -9.81 4.22 -15.42
C PRO A 56 -9.62 3.02 -14.49
N PHE A 57 -10.66 2.72 -13.71
CA PHE A 57 -10.61 1.66 -12.71
C PHE A 57 -11.05 0.29 -13.25
N LEU A 58 -11.69 0.27 -14.42
CA LEU A 58 -12.08 -0.96 -15.12
C LEU A 58 -11.03 -1.35 -16.15
N PRO A 59 -10.79 -2.66 -16.35
CA PRO A 59 -9.98 -3.12 -17.47
C PRO A 59 -10.60 -2.66 -18.80
N PRO A 60 -9.77 -2.49 -19.86
CA PRO A 60 -10.28 -2.15 -21.18
C PRO A 60 -11.34 -3.14 -21.61
N VAL A 61 -12.51 -2.63 -22.03
CA VAL A 61 -13.59 -3.48 -22.54
C VAL A 61 -13.10 -4.12 -23.84
N PRO A 62 -13.01 -5.47 -23.92
CA PRO A 62 -12.62 -6.13 -25.14
C PRO A 62 -13.68 -5.88 -26.23
N PRO A 63 -13.33 -5.96 -27.52
CA PRO A 63 -14.30 -5.83 -28.59
C PRO A 63 -15.45 -6.84 -28.40
N ALA A 64 -16.67 -6.44 -28.78
CA ALA A 64 -17.89 -7.20 -28.53
C ALA A 64 -17.88 -8.65 -29.06
N SER A 65 -16.96 -9.00 -29.95
CA SER A 65 -16.76 -10.37 -30.42
C SER A 65 -16.22 -11.34 -29.36
N ASP A 66 -15.61 -10.83 -28.29
CA ASP A 66 -14.83 -11.63 -27.35
C ASP A 66 -15.48 -11.73 -25.95
N ILE A 67 -16.63 -11.09 -25.74
CA ILE A 67 -17.39 -11.11 -24.48
C ILE A 67 -18.23 -12.39 -24.45
N LYS A 68 -17.89 -13.32 -23.55
CA LYS A 68 -18.76 -14.46 -23.22
C LYS A 68 -19.74 -14.00 -22.14
N ASP A 69 -21.04 -14.01 -22.42
CA ASP A 69 -22.09 -13.67 -21.47
C ASP A 69 -22.08 -14.67 -20.30
N ASN A 70 -21.51 -14.28 -19.16
CA ASN A 70 -21.53 -15.05 -17.91
C ASN A 70 -22.47 -14.38 -16.89
N ASN A 71 -23.68 -14.03 -17.31
CA ASN A 71 -24.75 -13.53 -16.43
C ASN A 71 -25.30 -14.65 -15.53
N GLU A 72 -24.50 -15.22 -14.64
CA GLU A 72 -24.99 -15.97 -13.49
C GLU A 72 -24.73 -15.10 -12.26
N ALA A 73 -25.79 -14.45 -11.76
CA ALA A 73 -25.74 -13.82 -10.44
C ALA A 73 -25.35 -14.89 -9.40
N PRO A 74 -24.49 -14.60 -8.42
CA PRO A 74 -24.25 -15.54 -7.33
C PRO A 74 -25.52 -15.62 -6.46
N GLU A 75 -26.39 -16.57 -6.80
CA GLU A 75 -27.53 -17.01 -6.00
C GLU A 75 -27.00 -17.81 -4.79
N ASP A 76 -26.52 -17.15 -3.73
CA ASP A 76 -26.60 -17.74 -2.39
C ASP A 76 -26.43 -16.69 -1.28
N THR A 77 -27.55 -16.13 -0.81
CA THR A 77 -27.60 -15.35 0.44
C THR A 77 -28.54 -15.99 1.47
N SER A 78 -28.76 -17.30 1.43
CA SER A 78 -29.69 -17.95 2.37
C SER A 78 -29.14 -18.09 3.79
N ASP A 79 -27.84 -17.89 4.01
CA ASP A 79 -27.20 -18.32 5.26
C ASP A 79 -26.82 -17.19 6.24
N ILE A 80 -27.22 -15.93 5.98
CA ILE A 80 -27.00 -14.82 6.91
C ILE A 80 -28.30 -14.54 7.70
N THR A 81 -28.73 -15.52 8.47
CA THR A 81 -29.51 -15.26 9.70
C THR A 81 -28.96 -16.16 10.80
N GLY A 82 -28.12 -15.56 11.66
CA GLY A 82 -27.67 -16.14 12.92
C GLY A 82 -28.05 -15.22 14.07
#